data_AF-A0A2K3KYB0-F1
#
_entry.id   AF-A0A2K3KYB0-F1
#
_cell.length_a   1.000
_cell.length_b   1.000
_cell.length_c   1.000
_cell.angle_alpha   90.00
_cell.angle_beta   90.00
_cell.angle_gamma   90.00
#
_symmetry.space_group_name_H-M   'P 1'
#
loop_
_entity.id
_entity.type
_entity.pdbx_description
1 polymer ?
#
loop_
_entity_poly.entity_id
_entity_poly.type
_entity_poly.pdbx_seq_one_letter_code
_entity_poly.pdbx_strand_id
1 'polypeptide(L)'
;SSYREYLKLKARFESLQRTQRNLLGEDLGPLGTKDLEQLERQLDSSLKQVRSTKTQFMLDQLADLQNKEHMLVEANRSLTMKLEEMNIDTRNQYRQTWEAGDQSMAYGNHQNAHSQSFFQPLDCNPTLQIG
;
A
#
# COMPACT_ATOMS: atom_id res chain seq x y z
N SER A 1 49.34 25.07 -19.38
CA SER A 1 48.92 24.19 -18.28
C SER A 1 47.45 23.77 -18.42
N SER A 2 46.48 24.71 -18.44
CA SER A 2 45.03 24.42 -18.53
C SER A 2 44.60 23.59 -19.76
N TYR A 3 45.08 23.92 -20.96
CA TYR A 3 44.72 23.17 -22.18
C TYR A 3 45.10 21.68 -22.14
N ARG A 4 46.26 21.35 -21.54
CA ARG A 4 46.71 19.95 -21.43
C ARG A 4 45.84 19.16 -20.47
N GLU A 5 45.40 19.78 -19.38
CA GLU A 5 44.45 19.15 -18.44
C GLU A 5 43.06 18.99 -19.05
N TYR A 6 42.61 19.97 -19.84
CA TYR A 6 41.39 19.84 -20.65
C TYR A 6 41.45 18.64 -21.59
N LEU A 7 42.54 18.47 -22.34
CA LEU A 7 42.69 17.34 -23.27
C LEU A 7 42.65 15.98 -22.54
N LYS A 8 43.28 15.88 -21.37
CA LYS A 8 43.19 14.67 -20.53
C LYS A 8 41.75 14.39 -20.09
N LEU A 9 41.03 15.43 -19.65
CA LEU A 9 39.63 15.29 -19.23
C LEU A 9 38.72 14.90 -20.41
N LYS A 10 38.90 15.54 -21.56
CA LYS A 10 38.17 15.22 -22.79
C LYS A 10 38.38 13.76 -23.21
N ALA A 11 39.61 13.28 -23.20
CA ALA A 11 39.91 11.88 -23.53
C ALA A 11 39.22 10.89 -22.55
N ARG A 12 39.19 11.22 -21.25
CA ARG A 12 38.48 10.42 -20.24
C ARG A 12 36.96 10.42 -20.50
N PHE A 13 36.39 11.58 -20.80
CA PHE A 13 34.97 11.72 -21.11
C PHE A 13 34.59 10.89 -22.34
N GLU A 14 35.34 11.01 -23.44
CA GLU A 14 35.08 10.26 -24.67
C GLU A 14 35.21 8.76 -24.45
N SER A 15 36.18 8.32 -23.63
CA SER A 15 36.29 6.91 -23.25
C SER A 15 35.07 6.44 -22.46
N LEU A 16 34.62 7.22 -21.48
CA LEU A 16 33.45 6.89 -20.67
C LEU A 16 32.18 6.83 -21.53
N GLN A 17 32.00 7.79 -22.44
CA GLN A 17 30.86 7.84 -23.35
C GLN A 17 30.86 6.64 -24.31
N ARG A 18 32.03 6.21 -24.81
CA ARG A 18 32.13 4.96 -25.59
C ARG A 18 31.69 3.75 -24.77
N THR A 19 32.18 3.63 -23.53
CA THR A 19 31.76 2.55 -22.63
C THR A 19 30.25 2.55 -22.38
N GLN A 20 29.63 3.72 -22.18
CA GLN A 20 28.20 3.85 -21.99
C GLN A 20 27.42 3.35 -23.22
N ARG A 21 27.81 3.78 -24.43
CA ARG A 21 27.18 3.32 -25.68
C ARG A 21 27.26 1.81 -25.83
N ASN A 22 28.43 1.22 -25.55
CA ASN A 22 28.57 -0.23 -25.57
C ASN A 22 27.63 -0.92 -24.57
N LEU A 23 27.50 -0.41 -23.34
CA LEU A 23 26.56 -0.93 -22.34
C LEU A 23 25.09 -0.82 -22.78
N LEU A 24 24.76 0.14 -23.64
CA LEU A 24 23.44 0.28 -24.26
C LEU A 24 23.26 -0.56 -25.53
N GLY A 25 24.28 -1.32 -25.95
CA GLY A 25 24.27 -2.13 -27.15
C GLY A 25 24.56 -1.35 -28.45
N GLU A 26 25.06 -0.13 -28.33
CA GLU A 26 25.44 0.74 -29.45
C GLU A 26 26.93 0.62 -29.77
N ASP A 27 27.33 0.97 -31.00
CA ASP A 27 28.73 1.04 -31.44
C ASP A 27 29.58 -0.20 -31.12
N LEU A 28 29.00 -1.40 -31.24
CA LEU A 28 29.65 -2.67 -30.90
C LEU A 28 30.67 -3.14 -31.95
N GLY A 29 30.62 -2.61 -33.18
CA GLY A 29 31.47 -3.03 -34.30
C GLY A 29 32.98 -3.06 -34.03
N PRO A 30 33.56 -2.11 -33.26
CA PRO A 30 34.98 -2.12 -32.90
C PRO A 30 35.39 -3.15 -31.83
N LEU A 31 34.44 -3.84 -31.17
CA LEU A 31 34.74 -4.77 -30.09
C LEU A 31 35.05 -6.16 -30.67
N GLY A 32 36.07 -6.81 -30.10
CA GLY A 32 36.36 -8.22 -30.41
C GLY A 32 35.39 -9.17 -29.70
N THR A 33 35.39 -10.44 -30.09
CA THR A 33 34.52 -11.47 -29.49
C THR A 33 34.69 -11.57 -27.97
N LYS A 34 35.92 -11.55 -27.47
CA LYS A 34 36.21 -11.59 -26.03
C LYS A 34 35.62 -10.39 -25.28
N ASP A 35 35.68 -9.20 -25.87
CA ASP A 35 35.16 -7.97 -25.27
C ASP A 35 33.62 -8.01 -25.25
N LEU A 36 33.00 -8.50 -26.32
CA LEU A 36 31.55 -8.70 -26.40
C LEU A 36 31.06 -9.73 -25.38
N GLU A 37 31.74 -10.86 -25.24
CA GLU A 37 31.41 -11.87 -24.21
C GLU A 37 31.55 -11.30 -22.79
N GLN A 38 32.57 -10.48 -22.54
CA GLN A 38 32.72 -9.81 -21.25
C GLN A 38 31.59 -8.82 -20.99
N LEU A 39 31.23 -8.02 -21.99
CA LEU A 39 30.14 -7.06 -21.93
C LEU A 39 28.80 -7.77 -21.66
N GLU A 40 28.53 -8.86 -22.35
CA GLU A 40 27.34 -9.69 -22.13
C GLU A 40 27.28 -10.23 -20.70
N ARG A 41 28.36 -10.83 -20.20
CA ARG A 41 28.42 -11.32 -18.80
C ARG A 41 28.21 -10.20 -17.77
N GLN A 42 28.77 -9.01 -18.03
CA GLN A 42 28.60 -7.85 -17.16
C GLN A 42 27.14 -7.38 -17.14
N LEU A 43 26.49 -7.32 -18.31
CA LEU A 43 25.09 -6.91 -18.42
C LEU A 43 24.15 -7.93 -17.78
N ASP A 44 24.35 -9.23 -18.04
CA ASP A 44 23.54 -10.31 -17.47
C ASP A 44 23.62 -10.33 -15.93
N SER A 45 24.83 -10.29 -15.38
CA SER A 45 25.04 -10.27 -13.92
C SER A 45 24.41 -9.03 -13.27
N SER A 46 24.62 -7.85 -13.85
CA SER A 46 24.05 -6.59 -13.34
C SER A 46 22.52 -6.59 -13.42
N LEU A 47 21.95 -7.08 -14.52
CA LEU A 47 20.50 -7.17 -14.69
C LEU A 47 19.88 -8.14 -13.69
N LYS A 48 20.50 -9.29 -13.44
CA LYS A 48 20.09 -10.23 -12.39
C LYS A 48 20.10 -9.56 -11.01
N GLN A 49 21.16 -8.81 -10.69
CA GLN A 49 21.25 -8.09 -9.42
C GLN A 49 20.17 -7.01 -9.28
N VAL A 50 19.94 -6.20 -10.32
CA VAL A 50 18.88 -5.16 -10.33
C VAL A 50 17.51 -5.79 -10.13
N ARG A 51 17.20 -6.87 -10.86
CA ARG A 51 15.93 -7.60 -10.73
C ARG A 51 15.77 -8.18 -9.33
N SER A 52 16.79 -8.84 -8.80
CA SER A 52 16.79 -9.41 -7.45
C SER A 52 16.51 -8.33 -6.40
N THR A 53 17.24 -7.21 -6.46
CA THR A 53 17.08 -6.08 -5.53
C THR A 53 15.68 -5.50 -5.61
N LYS A 54 15.15 -5.29 -6.82
CA LYS A 54 13.79 -4.77 -7.03
C LYS A 54 12.73 -5.72 -6.49
N THR A 55 12.86 -7.02 -6.74
CA THR A 55 11.95 -8.03 -6.22
C THR A 55 11.98 -8.07 -4.70
N GLN A 56 13.17 -8.09 -4.09
CA GLN A 56 13.30 -8.09 -2.64
C GLN A 56 12.62 -6.85 -2.02
N PHE A 57 12.89 -5.66 -2.57
CA PHE A 57 12.26 -4.43 -2.13
C PHE A 57 10.73 -4.45 -2.24
N MET A 58 10.17 -5.09 -3.28
CA MET A 58 8.72 -5.25 -3.41
C MET A 58 8.15 -6.24 -2.38
N LEU A 59 8.87 -7.33 -2.09
CA LEU A 59 8.47 -8.30 -1.07
C LEU A 59 8.50 -7.69 0.33
N ASP A 60 9.53 -6.89 0.64
CA ASP A 60 9.65 -6.20 1.91
C ASP A 60 8.48 -5.22 2.11
N GLN A 61 8.15 -4.42 1.09
CA GLN A 61 6.99 -3.52 1.14
C GLN A 61 5.67 -4.27 1.28
N LEU A 62 5.52 -5.42 0.61
CA LEU A 62 4.32 -6.24 0.74
C LEU A 62 4.16 -6.76 2.17
N ALA A 63 5.23 -7.27 2.77
CA ALA A 63 5.22 -7.76 4.15
C ALA A 63 4.90 -6.64 5.15
N ASP A 64 5.49 -5.46 4.97
CA ASP A 64 5.19 -4.28 5.79
C ASP A 64 3.72 -3.87 5.72
N LEU A 65 3.13 -3.90 4.52
CA LEU A 65 1.72 -3.56 4.32
C LEU A 65 0.79 -4.61 4.92
N GLN A 66 1.09 -5.90 4.77
CA GLN A 66 0.33 -6.99 5.38
C GLN A 66 0.35 -6.91 6.91
N ASN A 67 1.50 -6.58 7.50
CA ASN A 67 1.62 -6.37 8.95
C ASN A 67 0.77 -5.17 9.41
N LYS A 68 0.79 -4.06 8.66
CA LYS A 68 -0.05 -2.89 8.97
C LYS A 68 -1.53 -3.20 8.85
N GLU A 69 -1.94 -3.91 7.80
CA GLU A 69 -3.31 -4.37 7.62
C GLU A 69 -3.76 -5.20 8.81
N HIS A 70 -2.95 -6.19 9.22
CA HIS A 70 -3.26 -7.05 10.36
C HIS A 70 -3.47 -6.24 11.65
N MET A 71 -2.53 -5.34 11.99
CA MET A 71 -2.66 -4.47 13.17
C MET A 71 -3.90 -3.59 13.12
N LEU A 72 -4.26 -3.05 11.96
CA LEU A 72 -5.45 -2.22 11.79
C LEU A 72 -6.74 -3.03 11.93
N VAL A 73 -6.78 -4.26 11.43
CA VAL A 73 -7.92 -5.17 11.60
C VAL A 73 -8.12 -5.49 13.07
N GLU A 74 -7.05 -5.81 13.80
CA GLU A 74 -7.13 -6.09 15.24
C GLU A 74 -7.57 -4.88 16.05
N ALA A 75 -7.01 -3.70 15.76
CA ALA A 75 -7.39 -2.46 16.41
C ALA A 75 -8.87 -2.12 16.17
N ASN A 76 -9.34 -2.22 14.92
CA ASN A 76 -10.75 -2.00 14.58
C ASN A 76 -11.66 -2.99 15.31
N ARG A 77 -11.31 -4.28 15.34
CA ARG A 77 -12.08 -5.29 16.07
C ARG A 77 -12.20 -4.95 17.55
N SER A 78 -11.10 -4.54 18.19
CA SER A 78 -11.10 -4.13 19.60
C SER A 78 -11.99 -2.91 19.84
N LEU A 79 -11.95 -1.91 18.95
CA LEU A 79 -12.80 -0.73 19.05
C LEU A 79 -14.28 -1.06 18.86
N THR A 80 -14.64 -1.92 17.91
CA THR A 80 -16.02 -2.37 17.70
C THR A 80 -16.56 -3.06 18.96
N MET A 81 -15.77 -3.96 19.57
CA MET A 81 -16.17 -4.62 20.82
C MET A 81 -16.40 -3.62 21.97
N LYS A 82 -15.52 -2.62 22.11
CA LYS A 82 -15.68 -1.56 23.13
C LYS A 82 -16.92 -0.70 22.89
N LEU A 83 -17.24 -0.39 21.63
CA LEU A 83 -18.44 0.36 21.27
C LEU A 83 -19.71 -0.44 21.60
N GLU A 84 -19.72 -1.74 21.33
CA GLU A 84 -20.82 -2.63 21.69
C GLU A 84 -21.01 -2.71 23.21
N GLU A 85 -19.92 -2.86 23.97
CA GLU A 85 -19.93 -2.88 25.43
C GLU A 85 -20.49 -1.55 26.01
N MET A 86 -19.98 -0.40 25.57
CA MET A 86 -20.48 0.91 25.99
C MET A 86 -21.96 1.13 25.64
N ASN A 87 -22.42 0.65 24.48
CA ASN A 87 -23.83 0.75 24.10
C ASN A 87 -24.72 -0.12 25.01
N ILE A 88 -24.26 -1.32 25.37
CA ILE A 88 -24.95 -2.20 26.32
C ILE A 88 -25.02 -1.53 27.69
N ASP A 89 -23.90 -1.00 28.19
CA ASP A 89 -23.83 -0.31 29.49
C ASP A 89 -24.73 0.92 29.53
N THR A 90 -24.70 1.74 28.47
CA THR A 90 -25.58 2.92 28.33
C THR A 90 -27.05 2.50 28.36
N ARG A 91 -27.43 1.46 27.61
CA ARG A 91 -28.81 0.93 27.61
C ARG A 91 -29.21 0.39 28.99
N ASN A 92 -28.32 -0.33 29.65
CA ASN A 92 -28.55 -0.88 30.99
C ASN A 92 -28.69 0.24 32.03
N GLN A 93 -27.92 1.32 31.93
CA GLN A 93 -28.00 2.48 32.81
C GLN A 93 -29.33 3.24 32.64
N TYR A 94 -29.80 3.44 31.40
CA TYR A 94 -31.13 3.99 31.16
C TYR A 94 -32.22 3.08 31.73
N ARG A 95 -32.13 1.76 31.54
CA ARG A 95 -33.10 0.80 32.08
C ARG A 95 -33.19 0.85 33.61
N GLN A 96 -32.06 0.92 34.31
CA GLN A 96 -32.03 1.06 35.78
C GLN A 96 -32.57 2.40 36.26
N THR A 97 -32.36 3.49 35.51
CA THR A 97 -32.93 4.81 35.81
C THR A 97 -34.46 4.81 35.66
N TRP A 98 -34.99 4.12 34.65
CA TRP A 98 -36.43 3.94 34.46
C TRP A 98 -37.07 3.03 35.51
N GLU A 99 -36.40 1.96 35.95
CA GLU A 99 -36.89 1.06 37.01
C GLU A 99 -36.80 1.69 38.42
N ALA A 100 -35.87 2.63 38.66
CA ALA A 100 -35.80 3.39 39.91
C ALA A 100 -36.89 4.49 40.03
N GLY A 101 -37.55 4.85 38.92
CA GLY A 101 -38.65 5.82 38.89
C GLY A 101 -40.04 5.22 39.17
N ASP A 102 -40.19 3.89 39.19
CA ASP A 102 -41.49 3.21 39.23
C ASP A 102 -42.08 3.03 40.65
N GLN A 103 -41.66 3.87 41.62
CA GLN A 103 -42.37 4.02 42.89
C GLN A 103 -43.24 5.28 42.95
N SER A 104 -43.47 5.98 41.83
CA SER A 104 -44.44 7.08 41.83
C SER A 104 -45.17 7.26 40.50
N MET A 105 -46.50 7.14 40.59
CA MET A 105 -47.51 7.69 39.69
C MET A 105 -47.84 6.89 38.42
N ALA A 106 -48.77 5.94 38.59
CA ALA A 106 -49.73 5.59 37.55
C ALA A 106 -50.59 6.81 37.23
N TYR A 107 -50.60 7.32 35.99
CA TYR A 107 -51.77 7.88 35.28
C TYR A 107 -51.40 8.25 33.82
N GLY A 108 -52.21 7.79 32.86
CA GLY A 108 -52.55 8.60 31.67
C GLY A 108 -51.84 8.33 30.34
N ASN A 109 -52.55 7.60 29.48
CA ASN A 109 -52.64 7.71 28.01
C ASN A 109 -51.98 8.96 27.35
N HIS A 110 -51.28 8.80 26.22
CA HIS A 110 -51.52 9.45 24.90
C HIS A 110 -50.39 9.15 23.88
N GLN A 111 -50.81 9.07 22.62
CA GLN A 111 -50.05 8.81 21.39
C GLN A 111 -48.92 9.82 21.12
N ASN A 112 -47.86 9.40 20.42
CA ASN A 112 -47.19 10.32 19.51
C ASN A 112 -46.56 9.61 18.30
N ALA A 113 -46.82 10.20 17.14
CA ALA A 113 -46.45 9.78 15.81
C ALA A 113 -45.10 10.40 15.38
N HIS A 114 -44.50 9.83 14.32
CA HIS A 114 -43.33 10.33 13.57
C HIS A 114 -42.01 10.34 14.35
N SER A 115 -40.86 9.95 13.81
CA SER A 115 -40.41 9.73 12.44
C SER A 115 -39.05 9.00 12.54
N GLN A 116 -38.66 8.27 11.51
CA GLN A 116 -37.27 8.03 11.05
C GLN A 116 -37.08 6.59 10.57
N SER A 117 -37.13 6.42 9.26
CA SER A 117 -36.44 5.33 8.56
C SER A 117 -36.09 5.83 7.15
N PHE A 118 -35.23 6.84 7.10
CA PHE A 118 -34.52 7.26 5.90
C PHE A 118 -33.25 6.40 5.78
N PHE A 119 -33.40 5.11 5.49
CA PHE A 119 -32.29 4.29 5.00
C PHE A 119 -32.87 3.23 4.08
N GLN A 120 -32.63 3.40 2.79
CA GLN A 120 -32.94 2.41 1.78
C GLN A 120 -31.76 1.43 1.67
N PRO A 121 -31.95 0.11 1.81
CA PRO A 121 -30.89 -0.86 1.56
C PRO A 121 -30.60 -0.88 0.05
N LEU A 122 -29.34 -0.70 -0.32
CA LEU A 122 -28.90 -1.00 -1.69
C LEU A 122 -28.66 -2.50 -1.79
N ASP A 123 -29.52 -3.19 -2.53
CA ASP A 123 -29.32 -4.59 -2.91
C ASP A 123 -28.14 -4.71 -3.87
N CYS A 124 -27.04 -5.30 -3.40
CA CYS A 124 -25.90 -5.67 -4.22
C CYS A 124 -26.31 -6.82 -5.16
N ASN A 125 -26.55 -6.54 -6.43
CA ASN A 125 -26.64 -7.58 -7.47
C ASN A 125 -25.23 -8.02 -7.89
N PRO A 126 -24.86 -9.31 -7.79
CA PRO A 126 -23.65 -9.83 -8.39
C PRO A 126 -24.03 -10.55 -9.69
N THR A 127 -24.05 -9.87 -10.83
CA THR A 127 -23.97 -10.58 -12.13
C THR A 127 -23.33 -9.72 -13.20
N LEU A 128 -22.02 -9.90 -13.37
CA LEU A 128 -21.37 -9.70 -14.67
C LEU A 128 -20.79 -11.06 -15.08
N GLN A 129 -21.57 -11.80 -15.86
CA GLN A 129 -21.06 -12.88 -16.71
C GLN A 129 -20.32 -12.22 -17.88
N ILE A 130 -19.01 -12.42 -17.94
CA ILE A 130 -18.21 -12.17 -19.13
C ILE A 130 -18.17 -13.49 -19.91
N GLY A 131 -18.67 -13.44 -21.14
CA GLY A 131 -18.50 -14.43 -22.20
C GLY A 131 -18.48 -13.69 -23.53
#